data_AF-A0A1Y1YYI7-F1
#
_entry.id   AF-A0A1Y1YYI7-F1
#
_cell.length_a   1.000
_cell.length_b   1.000
_cell.length_c   1.000
_cell.angle_alpha   90.00
_cell.angle_beta   90.00
_cell.angle_gamma   90.00
#
_symmetry.space_group_name_H-M   'P 1'
#
loop_
_entity.id
_entity.type
_entity.pdbx_description
1 polymer ?
#
loop_
_entity_poly.entity_id
_entity_poly.type
_entity_poly.pdbx_seq_one_letter_code
_entity_poly.pdbx_strand_id
1 'polypeptide(L)'
;MISMVDTIGKIENSFIHNGFSSGHEAISISVNSELVIQNSKINNIYSSGTISLISNDGILNIENTEIYNNLNITRYYNWKFNNAGSVITNSNNGRLETKNINIHDIITSTVFFIKNFSKTKATNVTMSNIEIYNYGAPFTTYDTTDAILDVENVYIKNIKQYGDKHGGLLIWLESYTEVTIKNCIIENGFSAHEKSRIVYFLAPDKCKLSLINSEFRNINLAHFLIVFDKGNYLGLDNLRFINCKSYSGIFLISNTSGEMEINNIYIDGFNKNMANMDFTTEILNVDYLDLIYGYLNISTIFFYGKNSALKINNLTIVNSSLYTGFVTTTDIDIKITNSKIDNNLIFNSFIYLDDYIRSKYNIFNTTFNSNIGMTGVIMQNRKSYYYDSELHYFEQCIFKNNRAIKNGGIIFSLVDVSDSIFKDCKFINNNAEAGSVSFTKKKIYEPKFIPDIYSDPDNILNNGLLYGGPFVTNPNRVLCNPIEPKFINSGDNINVNCSLLDEYDNKYNLLKDPETASILDVVFLKLQ
;
A
#
# COMPACT_ATOMS: atom_id res chain seq x y z
N MET A 1 -32.50 -21.82 23.67
CA MET A 1 -31.89 -20.49 23.85
C MET A 1 -31.47 -20.38 25.30
N ILE A 2 -30.31 -19.80 25.56
CA ILE A 2 -29.75 -19.60 26.90
C ILE A 2 -29.80 -18.10 27.19
N SER A 3 -30.48 -17.70 28.25
CA SER A 3 -30.57 -16.29 28.65
C SER A 3 -30.14 -16.16 30.09
N MET A 4 -29.10 -15.38 30.33
CA MET A 4 -28.52 -15.14 31.65
C MET A 4 -28.95 -13.75 32.13
N VAL A 5 -29.64 -13.69 33.28
CA VAL A 5 -30.05 -12.45 33.94
C VAL A 5 -29.67 -12.51 35.42
N ASP A 6 -28.80 -11.59 35.84
CA ASP A 6 -28.28 -11.47 37.21
C ASP A 6 -27.76 -12.80 37.77
N THR A 7 -27.01 -13.54 36.96
CA THR A 7 -26.60 -14.92 37.29
C THR A 7 -25.21 -15.28 36.77
N ILE A 8 -24.58 -16.27 37.41
CA ILE A 8 -23.27 -16.83 37.04
C ILE A 8 -23.50 -18.25 36.53
N GLY A 9 -23.02 -18.55 35.33
CA GLY A 9 -23.21 -19.85 34.70
C GLY A 9 -21.95 -20.41 34.08
N LYS A 10 -21.96 -21.72 33.88
CA LYS A 10 -20.89 -22.46 33.21
C LYS A 10 -21.49 -23.50 32.26
N ILE A 11 -21.02 -23.49 31.02
CA ILE A 11 -21.28 -24.51 30.01
C ILE A 11 -19.95 -25.20 29.73
N GLU A 12 -19.88 -26.50 29.97
CA GLU A 12 -18.64 -27.26 29.85
C GLU A 12 -18.90 -28.60 29.17
N ASN A 13 -17.96 -29.04 28.32
CA ASN A 13 -18.00 -30.35 27.65
C ASN A 13 -19.35 -30.59 26.94
N SER A 14 -19.90 -29.54 26.36
CA SER A 14 -21.27 -29.50 25.85
C SER A 14 -21.30 -29.35 24.34
N PHE A 15 -22.37 -29.84 23.73
CA PHE A 15 -22.65 -29.62 22.31
C PHE A 15 -23.97 -28.86 22.16
N ILE A 16 -23.87 -27.60 21.74
CA ILE A 16 -25.03 -26.73 21.49
C ILE A 16 -25.27 -26.70 19.98
N HIS A 17 -26.42 -27.20 19.52
CA HIS A 17 -26.67 -27.32 18.10
C HIS A 17 -28.12 -27.08 17.67
N ASN A 18 -28.32 -26.81 16.38
CA ASN A 18 -29.62 -26.67 15.72
C ASN A 18 -30.55 -25.64 16.41
N GLY A 19 -29.96 -24.59 16.95
CA GLY A 19 -30.70 -23.48 17.55
C GLY A 19 -31.27 -22.57 16.46
N PHE A 20 -32.51 -22.14 16.61
CA PHE A 20 -33.07 -21.09 15.78
C PHE A 20 -33.80 -20.10 16.68
N SER A 21 -33.53 -18.81 16.48
CA SER A 21 -34.24 -17.74 17.18
C SER A 21 -34.76 -16.68 16.20
N SER A 22 -36.05 -16.38 16.30
CA SER A 22 -36.68 -15.24 15.65
C SER A 22 -36.77 -14.08 16.63
N GLY A 23 -35.93 -13.05 16.47
CA GLY A 23 -36.01 -11.82 17.26
C GLY A 23 -35.08 -11.70 18.48
N HIS A 24 -34.40 -12.78 18.91
CA HIS A 24 -33.44 -12.75 20.03
C HIS A 24 -32.16 -13.55 19.77
N GLU A 25 -31.09 -13.30 20.52
CA GLU A 25 -29.85 -14.08 20.46
C GLU A 25 -30.04 -15.51 20.97
N ALA A 26 -29.22 -16.44 20.45
CA ALA A 26 -29.29 -17.82 20.89
C ALA A 26 -28.72 -18.01 22.30
N ILE A 27 -27.68 -17.24 22.62
CA ILE A 27 -27.08 -17.12 23.95
C ILE A 27 -26.97 -15.62 24.29
N SER A 28 -27.66 -15.17 25.34
CA SER A 28 -27.61 -13.78 25.81
C SER A 28 -27.10 -13.70 27.25
N ILE A 29 -26.19 -12.75 27.50
CA ILE A 29 -25.61 -12.48 28.82
C ILE A 29 -25.89 -11.02 29.19
N SER A 30 -26.69 -10.78 30.23
CA SER A 30 -26.98 -9.42 30.70
C SER A 30 -25.82 -8.78 31.47
N VAL A 31 -25.88 -7.46 31.68
CA VAL A 31 -24.83 -6.62 32.30
C VAL A 31 -24.28 -7.16 33.63
N ASN A 32 -25.12 -7.75 34.48
CA ASN A 32 -24.69 -8.28 35.79
C ASN A 32 -24.49 -9.80 35.79
N SER A 33 -24.40 -10.41 34.62
CA SER A 33 -24.25 -11.86 34.48
C SER A 33 -22.83 -12.25 34.08
N GLU A 34 -22.45 -13.47 34.42
CA GLU A 34 -21.19 -14.09 33.98
C GLU A 34 -21.47 -15.45 33.35
N LEU A 35 -20.81 -15.73 32.22
CA LEU A 35 -20.86 -17.03 31.57
C LEU A 35 -19.46 -17.50 31.17
N VAL A 36 -19.13 -18.73 31.54
CA VAL A 36 -17.96 -19.46 31.03
C VAL A 36 -18.42 -20.58 30.10
N ILE A 37 -17.93 -20.59 28.86
CA ILE A 37 -18.13 -21.68 27.90
C ILE A 37 -16.78 -22.35 27.66
N GLN A 38 -16.63 -23.64 27.97
CA GLN A 38 -15.35 -24.33 27.80
C GLN A 38 -15.47 -25.73 27.22
N ASN A 39 -14.46 -26.13 26.44
CA ASN A 39 -14.35 -27.47 25.85
C ASN A 39 -15.62 -27.90 25.12
N SER A 40 -16.26 -26.97 24.42
CA SER A 40 -17.61 -27.15 23.88
C SER A 40 -17.64 -26.98 22.37
N LYS A 41 -18.74 -27.41 21.76
CA LYS A 41 -19.02 -27.21 20.34
C LYS A 41 -20.32 -26.46 20.18
N ILE A 42 -20.34 -25.48 19.28
CA ILE A 42 -21.53 -24.68 18.96
C ILE A 42 -21.72 -24.76 17.44
N ASN A 43 -22.82 -25.34 16.96
CA ASN A 43 -23.02 -25.41 15.52
C ASN A 43 -24.47 -25.21 15.05
N ASN A 44 -24.63 -24.82 13.79
CA ASN A 44 -25.93 -24.69 13.14
C ASN A 44 -26.92 -23.90 13.99
N ILE A 45 -26.44 -22.82 14.61
CA ILE A 45 -27.29 -21.93 15.37
C ILE A 45 -27.50 -20.68 14.53
N TYR A 46 -28.76 -20.42 14.24
CA TYR A 46 -29.20 -19.37 13.34
C TYR A 46 -30.09 -18.38 14.10
N SER A 47 -30.00 -17.12 13.71
CA SER A 47 -30.87 -16.06 14.20
C SER A 47 -31.48 -15.34 13.00
N SER A 48 -32.68 -14.78 13.16
CA SER A 48 -33.29 -13.96 12.11
C SER A 48 -32.47 -12.69 11.89
N GLY A 49 -31.80 -12.55 10.73
CA GLY A 49 -31.38 -11.31 10.05
C GLY A 49 -30.51 -10.26 10.76
N THR A 50 -30.65 -10.02 12.07
CA THR A 50 -30.15 -8.83 12.79
C THR A 50 -29.40 -9.16 14.09
N ILE A 51 -29.09 -10.44 14.34
CA ILE A 51 -28.88 -10.94 15.71
C ILE A 51 -27.57 -11.76 15.79
N SER A 52 -26.86 -11.58 16.90
CA SER A 52 -25.63 -12.31 17.26
C SER A 52 -25.93 -13.77 17.66
N LEU A 53 -25.02 -14.71 17.35
CA LEU A 53 -25.09 -16.06 17.95
C LEU A 53 -24.96 -15.98 19.48
N ILE A 54 -23.94 -15.27 19.96
CA ILE A 54 -23.72 -14.96 21.37
C ILE A 54 -23.72 -13.44 21.53
N SER A 55 -24.54 -12.89 22.42
CA SER A 55 -24.48 -11.47 22.81
C SER A 55 -24.13 -11.32 24.27
N ASN A 56 -23.10 -10.51 24.53
CA ASN A 56 -22.56 -10.27 25.85
C ASN A 56 -22.64 -8.79 26.22
N ASP A 57 -23.43 -8.51 27.26
CA ASP A 57 -23.41 -7.24 27.98
C ASP A 57 -22.69 -7.35 29.34
N GLY A 58 -22.42 -8.57 29.81
CA GLY A 58 -21.76 -8.87 31.10
C GLY A 58 -20.34 -9.39 30.94
N ILE A 59 -20.00 -10.47 31.66
CA ILE A 59 -18.69 -11.13 31.57
C ILE A 59 -18.84 -12.45 30.81
N LEU A 60 -18.09 -12.62 29.73
CA LEU A 60 -18.10 -13.83 28.91
C LEU A 60 -16.67 -14.34 28.70
N ASN A 61 -16.42 -15.58 29.12
CA ASN A 61 -15.18 -16.30 28.85
C ASN A 61 -15.47 -17.51 27.96
N ILE A 62 -14.78 -17.64 26.83
CA ILE A 62 -14.90 -18.80 25.94
C ILE A 62 -13.54 -19.44 25.72
N GLU A 63 -13.39 -20.72 26.09
CA GLU A 63 -12.12 -21.45 25.99
C GLU A 63 -12.27 -22.79 25.26
N ASN A 64 -11.28 -23.17 24.43
CA ASN A 64 -11.20 -24.48 23.77
C ASN A 64 -12.53 -24.87 23.07
N THR A 65 -13.12 -23.94 22.34
CA THR A 65 -14.47 -24.08 21.78
C THR A 65 -14.44 -24.00 20.25
N GLU A 66 -15.23 -24.86 19.62
CA GLU A 66 -15.40 -24.89 18.16
C GLU A 66 -16.78 -24.31 17.79
N ILE A 67 -16.81 -23.36 16.85
CA ILE A 67 -18.03 -22.69 16.37
C ILE A 67 -18.12 -22.81 14.85
N TYR A 68 -19.19 -23.39 14.32
CA TYR A 68 -19.32 -23.58 12.87
C TYR A 68 -20.76 -23.70 12.38
N ASN A 69 -20.97 -23.51 11.08
CA ASN A 69 -22.26 -23.80 10.44
C ASN A 69 -22.07 -24.79 9.29
N ASN A 70 -23.03 -25.70 9.11
CA ASN A 70 -23.07 -26.57 7.96
C ASN A 70 -23.69 -25.81 6.78
N LEU A 71 -22.83 -25.36 5.87
CA LEU A 71 -23.21 -24.58 4.69
C LEU A 71 -24.08 -25.36 3.69
N ASN A 72 -24.23 -26.69 3.83
CA ASN A 72 -25.12 -27.48 2.98
C ASN A 72 -26.59 -27.46 3.43
N ILE A 73 -26.89 -26.87 4.60
CA ILE A 73 -28.27 -26.76 5.09
C ILE A 73 -28.96 -25.55 4.41
N THR A 74 -29.55 -25.79 3.24
CA THR A 74 -30.23 -24.79 2.40
C THR A 74 -31.41 -24.09 3.09
N ARG A 75 -31.98 -24.69 4.15
CA ARG A 75 -33.18 -24.18 4.84
C ARG A 75 -32.99 -22.79 5.44
N TYR A 76 -31.75 -22.41 5.79
CA TYR A 76 -31.43 -21.12 6.41
C TYR A 76 -30.71 -20.14 5.47
N TYR A 77 -30.34 -20.59 4.27
CA TYR A 77 -29.60 -19.80 3.26
C TYR A 77 -30.44 -18.70 2.59
N ASN A 78 -31.76 -18.88 2.51
CA ASN A 78 -32.65 -17.97 1.79
C ASN A 78 -33.16 -16.78 2.62
N TRP A 79 -32.72 -16.65 3.88
CA TRP A 79 -33.06 -15.48 4.68
C TRP A 79 -31.96 -14.43 4.47
N LYS A 80 -32.35 -13.30 3.87
CA LYS A 80 -31.46 -12.14 3.67
C LYS A 80 -30.79 -11.82 5.01
N PHE A 81 -29.49 -12.07 5.11
CA PHE A 81 -28.67 -11.53 6.19
C PHE A 81 -28.77 -10.00 6.09
N ASN A 82 -29.53 -9.37 6.99
CA ASN A 82 -29.53 -7.92 7.11
C ASN A 82 -28.18 -7.49 7.69
N ASN A 83 -27.86 -6.20 7.55
CA ASN A 83 -26.52 -5.59 7.64
C ASN A 83 -25.69 -5.78 8.94
N ALA A 84 -26.10 -6.59 9.93
CA ALA A 84 -25.50 -6.60 11.26
C ALA A 84 -25.37 -7.99 11.94
N GLY A 85 -25.42 -9.10 11.19
CA GLY A 85 -25.24 -10.43 11.79
C GLY A 85 -23.82 -10.67 12.32
N SER A 86 -23.69 -11.19 13.54
CA SER A 86 -22.40 -11.51 14.15
C SER A 86 -22.37 -12.91 14.79
N VAL A 87 -21.16 -13.47 14.99
CA VAL A 87 -21.00 -14.70 15.76
C VAL A 87 -20.97 -14.38 17.25
N ILE A 88 -20.16 -13.42 17.67
CA ILE A 88 -20.03 -12.98 19.05
C ILE A 88 -20.14 -11.46 19.08
N THR A 89 -21.10 -10.93 19.80
CA THR A 89 -21.20 -9.50 20.10
C THR A 89 -20.83 -9.22 21.54
N ASN A 90 -20.07 -8.15 21.75
CA ASN A 90 -19.75 -7.61 23.06
C ASN A 90 -20.19 -6.12 23.12
N SER A 91 -21.04 -5.78 24.08
CA SER A 91 -21.71 -4.47 24.19
C SER A 91 -21.86 -4.03 25.65
N ASN A 92 -22.41 -2.83 25.88
CA ASN A 92 -22.85 -2.32 27.20
C ASN A 92 -21.85 -2.49 28.37
N ASN A 93 -20.56 -2.22 28.14
CA ASN A 93 -19.43 -2.40 29.09
C ASN A 93 -19.00 -3.86 29.34
N GLY A 94 -19.48 -4.78 28.52
CA GLY A 94 -19.17 -6.19 28.62
C GLY A 94 -17.68 -6.49 28.46
N ARG A 95 -17.22 -7.51 29.18
CA ARG A 95 -15.86 -8.06 29.08
C ARG A 95 -15.92 -9.42 28.41
N LEU A 96 -15.28 -9.54 27.25
CA LEU A 96 -15.14 -10.78 26.50
C LEU A 96 -13.69 -11.24 26.52
N GLU A 97 -13.44 -12.45 27.00
CA GLU A 97 -12.16 -13.14 26.84
C GLU A 97 -12.35 -14.43 26.06
N THR A 98 -11.56 -14.61 25.00
CA THR A 98 -11.56 -15.83 24.19
C THR A 98 -10.18 -16.44 24.09
N LYS A 99 -10.11 -17.77 24.21
CA LYS A 99 -8.85 -18.52 24.16
C LYS A 99 -9.01 -19.84 23.43
N ASN A 100 -8.12 -20.13 22.47
CA ASN A 100 -8.11 -21.38 21.72
C ASN A 100 -9.47 -21.66 21.05
N ILE A 101 -9.98 -20.69 20.28
CA ILE A 101 -11.26 -20.84 19.57
C ILE A 101 -11.00 -21.20 18.11
N ASN A 102 -11.74 -22.18 17.61
CA ASN A 102 -11.81 -22.51 16.19
C ASN A 102 -13.18 -22.10 15.62
N ILE A 103 -13.19 -21.22 14.62
CA ILE A 103 -14.40 -20.74 13.97
C ILE A 103 -14.32 -21.08 12.49
N HIS A 104 -15.26 -21.84 11.94
CA HIS A 104 -15.16 -22.24 10.53
C HIS A 104 -16.49 -22.44 9.81
N ASP A 105 -16.44 -22.35 8.48
CA ASP A 105 -17.59 -22.57 7.60
C ASP A 105 -18.79 -21.67 7.98
N ILE A 106 -18.52 -20.37 8.19
CA ILE A 106 -19.53 -19.39 8.58
C ILE A 106 -19.71 -18.34 7.49
N ILE A 107 -20.97 -18.05 7.18
CA ILE A 107 -21.38 -16.82 6.47
C ILE A 107 -21.93 -15.85 7.52
N THR A 108 -21.36 -14.66 7.61
CA THR A 108 -21.73 -13.65 8.61
C THR A 108 -21.40 -12.24 8.11
N SER A 109 -21.85 -11.17 8.77
CA SER A 109 -21.32 -9.82 8.52
C SER A 109 -20.06 -9.55 9.35
N THR A 110 -19.97 -10.16 10.54
CA THR A 110 -18.78 -10.09 11.38
C THR A 110 -18.65 -11.32 12.28
N VAL A 111 -17.44 -11.64 12.73
CA VAL A 111 -17.23 -12.73 13.70
C VAL A 111 -17.31 -12.15 15.12
N PHE A 112 -16.51 -11.14 15.41
CA PHE A 112 -16.52 -10.39 16.66
C PHE A 112 -17.02 -8.97 16.42
N PHE A 113 -18.16 -8.64 17.03
CA PHE A 113 -18.75 -7.31 16.97
C PHE A 113 -18.61 -6.59 18.32
N ILE A 114 -17.93 -5.45 18.32
CA ILE A 114 -17.61 -4.68 19.53
C ILE A 114 -18.38 -3.36 19.48
N LYS A 115 -19.13 -3.06 20.55
CA LYS A 115 -19.94 -1.83 20.69
C LYS A 115 -19.75 -1.15 22.03
N ASN A 116 -20.13 0.13 22.11
CA ASN A 116 -20.16 0.93 23.34
C ASN A 116 -18.78 0.96 24.03
N PHE A 117 -18.70 0.75 25.34
CA PHE A 117 -17.44 0.80 26.11
C PHE A 117 -16.88 -0.59 26.45
N SER A 118 -17.15 -1.58 25.59
CA SER A 118 -16.79 -2.98 25.85
C SER A 118 -15.28 -3.26 25.68
N LYS A 119 -14.82 -4.32 26.33
CA LYS A 119 -13.42 -4.77 26.28
C LYS A 119 -13.36 -6.21 25.80
N THR A 120 -12.61 -6.44 24.73
CA THR A 120 -12.48 -7.75 24.10
C THR A 120 -11.02 -8.15 24.03
N LYS A 121 -10.72 -9.32 24.58
CA LYS A 121 -9.42 -10.00 24.42
C LYS A 121 -9.61 -11.32 23.69
N ALA A 122 -8.86 -11.55 22.62
CA ALA A 122 -8.91 -12.79 21.85
C ALA A 122 -7.52 -13.37 21.63
N THR A 123 -7.29 -14.59 22.09
CA THR A 123 -5.97 -15.25 22.02
C THR A 123 -6.09 -16.62 21.38
N ASN A 124 -5.19 -16.95 20.45
CA ASN A 124 -5.18 -18.24 19.74
C ASN A 124 -6.52 -18.51 19.03
N VAL A 125 -6.92 -17.62 18.12
CA VAL A 125 -8.15 -17.76 17.34
C VAL A 125 -7.83 -18.24 15.94
N THR A 126 -8.42 -19.37 15.54
CA THR A 126 -8.36 -19.86 14.15
C THR A 126 -9.70 -19.62 13.48
N MET A 127 -9.68 -19.02 12.28
CA MET A 127 -10.84 -18.81 11.44
C MET A 127 -10.60 -19.44 10.08
N SER A 128 -11.52 -20.26 9.57
CA SER A 128 -11.37 -20.84 8.22
C SER A 128 -12.67 -20.90 7.44
N ASN A 129 -12.57 -20.67 6.13
CA ASN A 129 -13.72 -20.67 5.20
C ASN A 129 -14.82 -19.71 5.68
N ILE A 130 -14.43 -18.46 5.95
CA ILE A 130 -15.34 -17.41 6.40
C ILE A 130 -15.78 -16.60 5.18
N GLU A 131 -17.08 -16.43 5.01
CA GLU A 131 -17.65 -15.50 4.03
C GLU A 131 -18.29 -14.33 4.77
N ILE A 132 -17.68 -13.15 4.62
CA ILE A 132 -18.20 -11.90 5.14
C ILE A 132 -19.16 -11.28 4.13
N TYR A 133 -20.40 -11.02 4.53
CA TYR A 133 -21.44 -10.47 3.66
C TYR A 133 -21.87 -9.07 4.10
N ASN A 134 -22.08 -8.19 3.11
CA ASN A 134 -22.40 -6.77 3.26
C ASN A 134 -21.26 -5.96 3.89
N TYR A 135 -21.37 -5.73 5.19
CA TYR A 135 -20.69 -4.70 5.92
C TYR A 135 -19.95 -5.35 7.10
N GLY A 136 -18.72 -4.93 7.38
CA GLY A 136 -17.91 -5.46 8.49
C GLY A 136 -16.69 -6.29 8.06
N ALA A 137 -16.15 -7.00 9.03
CA ALA A 137 -14.93 -7.81 8.96
C ALA A 137 -14.95 -8.86 10.09
N PRO A 138 -13.99 -9.82 10.13
CA PRO A 138 -13.86 -10.72 11.27
C PRO A 138 -13.87 -10.02 12.62
N PHE A 139 -13.20 -8.87 12.74
CA PHE A 139 -13.32 -7.98 13.90
C PHE A 139 -13.94 -6.66 13.45
N THR A 140 -15.09 -6.29 14.02
CA THR A 140 -15.79 -5.06 13.66
C THR A 140 -16.11 -4.26 14.92
N THR A 141 -15.81 -2.96 14.90
CA THR A 141 -16.17 -2.04 15.97
C THR A 141 -17.14 -0.99 15.43
N TYR A 142 -18.24 -0.72 16.15
CA TYR A 142 -19.23 0.27 15.74
C TYR A 142 -19.81 1.00 16.95
N ASP A 143 -19.92 2.32 16.87
CA ASP A 143 -20.50 3.16 17.93
C ASP A 143 -19.88 2.89 19.32
N THR A 144 -18.54 2.80 19.34
CA THR A 144 -17.77 2.58 20.56
C THR A 144 -17.27 3.89 21.15
N THR A 145 -17.16 3.93 22.47
CA THR A 145 -16.46 4.97 23.24
C THR A 145 -15.48 4.28 24.19
N ASP A 146 -14.19 4.61 24.13
CA ASP A 146 -13.15 4.02 24.98
C ASP A 146 -13.11 2.47 25.00
N ALA A 147 -13.54 1.82 23.92
CA ALA A 147 -13.48 0.37 23.80
C ALA A 147 -12.05 -0.12 23.54
N ILE A 148 -11.77 -1.37 23.92
CA ILE A 148 -10.47 -2.00 23.70
C ILE A 148 -10.67 -3.32 22.97
N LEU A 149 -9.90 -3.51 21.90
CA LEU A 149 -9.78 -4.76 21.17
C LEU A 149 -8.31 -5.20 21.15
N ASP A 150 -8.00 -6.24 21.94
CA ASP A 150 -6.66 -6.83 22.03
C ASP A 150 -6.68 -8.28 21.49
N VAL A 151 -5.95 -8.51 20.41
CA VAL A 151 -6.02 -9.75 19.63
C VAL A 151 -4.61 -10.31 19.43
N GLU A 152 -4.40 -11.58 19.77
CA GLU A 152 -3.09 -12.22 19.72
C GLU A 152 -3.16 -13.64 19.14
N ASN A 153 -2.20 -14.00 18.29
CA ASN A 153 -2.07 -15.32 17.66
C ASN A 153 -3.34 -15.70 16.88
N VAL A 154 -3.62 -14.98 15.81
CA VAL A 154 -4.81 -15.19 14.98
C VAL A 154 -4.43 -15.73 13.62
N TYR A 155 -5.06 -16.81 13.20
CA TYR A 155 -4.90 -17.38 11.87
C TYR A 155 -6.24 -17.37 11.13
N ILE A 156 -6.32 -16.67 10.00
CA ILE A 156 -7.50 -16.60 9.14
C ILE A 156 -7.15 -17.20 7.78
N LYS A 157 -7.88 -18.25 7.37
CA LYS A 157 -7.65 -18.94 6.10
C LYS A 157 -8.90 -18.94 5.24
N ASN A 158 -8.74 -18.69 3.94
CA ASN A 158 -9.83 -18.73 2.96
C ASN A 158 -10.99 -17.80 3.36
N ILE A 159 -10.69 -16.52 3.51
CA ILE A 159 -11.71 -15.51 3.78
C ILE A 159 -12.16 -14.83 2.50
N LYS A 160 -13.47 -14.72 2.32
CA LYS A 160 -14.06 -13.97 1.21
C LYS A 160 -14.94 -12.86 1.75
N GLN A 161 -14.88 -11.68 1.14
CA GLN A 161 -15.83 -10.63 1.44
C GLN A 161 -16.67 -10.33 0.20
N TYR A 162 -17.98 -10.24 0.40
CA TYR A 162 -18.98 -9.94 -0.61
C TYR A 162 -19.91 -8.82 -0.12
N GLY A 163 -20.44 -8.03 -1.05
CA GLY A 163 -21.49 -7.04 -0.78
C GLY A 163 -21.13 -5.62 -1.18
N ASP A 164 -22.16 -4.77 -1.28
CA ASP A 164 -22.11 -3.48 -1.99
C ASP A 164 -21.49 -2.33 -1.17
N LYS A 165 -20.87 -2.63 -0.02
CA LYS A 165 -20.44 -1.62 0.98
C LYS A 165 -19.02 -1.87 1.47
N HIS A 166 -18.47 -0.90 2.21
CA HIS A 166 -17.14 -0.97 2.83
C HIS A 166 -17.02 -2.21 3.74
N GLY A 167 -15.92 -2.95 3.64
CA GLY A 167 -15.69 -4.18 4.41
C GLY A 167 -14.20 -4.48 4.62
N GLY A 168 -13.90 -5.41 5.53
CA GLY A 168 -12.55 -5.80 5.91
C GLY A 168 -12.32 -7.30 5.88
N LEU A 169 -11.09 -7.75 5.58
CA LEU A 169 -10.67 -9.14 5.74
C LEU A 169 -10.07 -9.42 7.13
N LEU A 170 -9.78 -8.37 7.91
CA LEU A 170 -9.33 -8.49 9.29
C LEU A 170 -10.19 -7.61 10.19
N ILE A 171 -10.13 -6.31 9.95
CA ILE A 171 -10.75 -5.32 10.80
C ILE A 171 -11.49 -4.28 9.99
N TRP A 172 -12.65 -3.90 10.52
CA TRP A 172 -13.33 -2.69 10.17
C TRP A 172 -13.61 -1.88 11.43
N LEU A 173 -13.29 -0.58 11.38
CA LEU A 173 -13.45 0.33 12.50
C LEU A 173 -13.92 1.71 12.03
N GLU A 174 -15.02 2.17 12.61
CA GLU A 174 -15.58 3.54 12.46
C GLU A 174 -15.88 4.22 13.80
N SER A 175 -15.11 3.90 14.85
CA SER A 175 -15.48 4.27 16.22
C SER A 175 -14.28 4.49 17.16
N TYR A 176 -14.55 4.94 18.39
CA TYR A 176 -13.49 5.16 19.39
C TYR A 176 -13.05 3.84 20.04
N THR A 177 -12.18 3.09 19.37
CA THR A 177 -11.59 1.84 19.89
C THR A 177 -10.06 1.90 19.80
N GLU A 178 -9.39 1.47 20.87
CA GLU A 178 -7.97 1.12 20.81
C GLU A 178 -7.82 -0.33 20.33
N VAL A 179 -7.11 -0.51 19.22
CA VAL A 179 -6.93 -1.81 18.57
C VAL A 179 -5.47 -2.21 18.62
N THR A 180 -5.19 -3.39 19.17
CA THR A 180 -3.90 -4.06 19.06
C THR A 180 -4.10 -5.46 18.51
N ILE A 181 -3.39 -5.78 17.42
CA ILE A 181 -3.37 -7.12 16.82
C ILE A 181 -1.91 -7.58 16.69
N LYS A 182 -1.61 -8.74 17.27
CA LYS A 182 -0.26 -9.35 17.28
C LYS A 182 -0.29 -10.75 16.69
N ASN A 183 0.78 -11.11 15.97
CA ASN A 183 0.98 -12.47 15.46
C ASN A 183 -0.21 -12.93 14.60
N CYS A 184 -0.68 -12.07 13.69
CA CYS A 184 -1.82 -12.36 12.83
C CYS A 184 -1.36 -12.87 11.45
N ILE A 185 -1.92 -13.98 10.98
CA ILE A 185 -1.68 -14.49 9.64
C ILE A 185 -3.01 -14.57 8.90
N ILE A 186 -3.09 -13.98 7.72
CA ILE A 186 -4.22 -14.14 6.80
C ILE A 186 -3.75 -14.77 5.51
N GLU A 187 -4.37 -15.88 5.12
CA GLU A 187 -4.02 -16.63 3.92
C GLU A 187 -5.25 -16.81 3.01
N ASN A 188 -5.06 -16.53 1.71
CA ASN A 188 -6.09 -16.67 0.67
C ASN A 188 -7.33 -15.81 0.95
N GLY A 189 -7.12 -14.51 1.07
CA GLY A 189 -8.18 -13.51 1.22
C GLY A 189 -8.61 -12.96 -0.14
N PHE A 190 -9.92 -12.86 -0.39
CA PHE A 190 -10.44 -12.35 -1.66
C PHE A 190 -11.62 -11.41 -1.46
N SER A 191 -11.66 -10.32 -2.22
CA SER A 191 -12.87 -9.58 -2.50
C SER A 191 -12.84 -9.04 -3.93
N ALA A 192 -13.97 -9.18 -4.63
CA ALA A 192 -14.19 -8.54 -5.92
C ALA A 192 -14.65 -7.08 -5.79
N HIS A 193 -15.02 -6.65 -4.58
CA HIS A 193 -15.62 -5.34 -4.35
C HIS A 193 -14.56 -4.26 -4.10
N GLU A 194 -14.72 -3.11 -4.74
CA GLU A 194 -13.76 -1.98 -4.74
C GLU A 194 -13.54 -1.34 -3.36
N LYS A 195 -14.47 -1.57 -2.43
CA LYS A 195 -14.46 -0.97 -1.07
C LYS A 195 -13.93 -1.89 0.02
N SER A 196 -13.49 -3.10 -0.33
CA SER A 196 -12.96 -4.07 0.63
C SER A 196 -11.48 -3.87 0.89
N ARG A 197 -11.07 -4.00 2.15
CA ARG A 197 -9.69 -3.82 2.63
C ARG A 197 -9.28 -5.02 3.47
N ILE A 198 -8.01 -5.16 3.84
CA ILE A 198 -7.64 -5.99 5.00
C ILE A 198 -8.03 -5.24 6.27
N VAL A 199 -7.58 -3.99 6.35
CA VAL A 199 -7.83 -3.09 7.47
C VAL A 199 -8.52 -1.83 6.93
N TYR A 200 -9.72 -1.56 7.43
CA TYR A 200 -10.40 -0.29 7.22
C TYR A 200 -10.50 0.45 8.54
N PHE A 201 -9.79 1.58 8.66
CA PHE A 201 -9.72 2.38 9.88
C PHE A 201 -10.13 3.83 9.59
N LEU A 202 -11.36 4.17 9.96
CA LEU A 202 -11.95 5.51 9.85
C LEU A 202 -12.40 5.97 11.24
N ALA A 203 -11.45 6.30 12.11
CA ALA A 203 -11.75 6.58 13.51
C ALA A 203 -11.67 8.08 13.82
N PRO A 204 -12.50 8.64 14.71
CA PRO A 204 -12.31 10.01 15.18
C PRO A 204 -10.98 10.20 15.92
N ASP A 205 -10.60 11.46 16.14
CA ASP A 205 -9.39 11.84 16.88
C ASP A 205 -9.37 11.14 18.26
N LYS A 206 -8.23 10.52 18.59
CA LYS A 206 -7.87 9.72 19.81
C LYS A 206 -7.71 8.21 19.62
N CYS A 207 -8.10 7.65 18.48
CA CYS A 207 -7.98 6.19 18.29
C CYS A 207 -6.56 5.77 17.91
N LYS A 208 -6.22 4.53 18.27
CA LYS A 208 -4.91 3.92 18.01
C LYS A 208 -5.09 2.56 17.34
N LEU A 209 -4.27 2.31 16.32
CA LEU A 209 -4.13 1.00 15.69
C LEU A 209 -2.69 0.54 15.80
N SER A 210 -2.49 -0.67 16.32
CA SER A 210 -1.20 -1.36 16.34
C SER A 210 -1.32 -2.72 15.66
N LEU A 211 -0.53 -2.93 14.60
CA LEU A 211 -0.39 -4.20 13.88
C LEU A 211 1.06 -4.67 14.01
N ILE A 212 1.27 -5.80 14.68
CA ILE A 212 2.61 -6.28 15.05
C ILE A 212 2.81 -7.73 14.60
N ASN A 213 3.95 -8.04 13.99
CA ASN A 213 4.33 -9.39 13.57
C ASN A 213 3.21 -10.09 12.77
N SER A 214 2.70 -9.41 11.75
CA SER A 214 1.55 -9.91 10.98
C SER A 214 1.89 -10.17 9.52
N GLU A 215 1.30 -11.22 8.96
CA GLU A 215 1.63 -11.70 7.62
C GLU A 215 0.37 -11.94 6.78
N PHE A 216 0.34 -11.36 5.59
CA PHE A 216 -0.77 -11.41 4.64
C PHE A 216 -0.29 -12.13 3.38
N ARG A 217 -0.90 -13.27 3.06
CA ARG A 217 -0.49 -14.15 1.95
C ARG A 217 -1.62 -14.34 0.95
N ASN A 218 -1.30 -14.21 -0.34
CA ASN A 218 -2.23 -14.45 -1.45
C ASN A 218 -3.54 -13.65 -1.28
N ILE A 219 -3.43 -12.37 -0.86
CA ILE A 219 -4.58 -11.49 -0.73
C ILE A 219 -4.86 -10.84 -2.08
N ASN A 220 -6.09 -10.86 -2.55
CA ASN A 220 -6.51 -10.18 -3.77
C ASN A 220 -7.70 -9.26 -3.46
N LEU A 221 -7.45 -7.95 -3.53
CA LEU A 221 -8.43 -6.89 -3.28
C LEU A 221 -8.37 -5.89 -4.42
N ALA A 222 -9.46 -5.19 -4.70
CA ALA A 222 -9.47 -4.21 -5.77
C ALA A 222 -8.80 -2.87 -5.40
N HIS A 223 -8.56 -2.59 -4.12
CA HIS A 223 -8.06 -1.28 -3.65
C HIS A 223 -7.01 -1.48 -2.55
N PHE A 224 -6.54 -0.38 -1.93
CA PHE A 224 -5.54 -0.40 -0.85
C PHE A 224 -5.75 -1.54 0.16
N LEU A 225 -4.69 -2.24 0.56
CA LEU A 225 -4.81 -3.33 1.53
C LEU A 225 -5.10 -2.80 2.94
N ILE A 226 -4.45 -1.71 3.34
CA ILE A 226 -4.59 -1.07 4.65
C ILE A 226 -4.95 0.40 4.42
N VAL A 227 -6.09 0.81 4.98
CA VAL A 227 -6.54 2.21 4.98
C VAL A 227 -6.56 2.72 6.40
N PHE A 228 -5.80 3.77 6.64
CA PHE A 228 -5.81 4.58 7.85
C PHE A 228 -6.22 6.00 7.49
N ASP A 229 -7.53 6.25 7.47
CA ASP A 229 -8.07 7.52 7.01
C ASP A 229 -8.01 8.59 8.10
N LYS A 230 -8.41 8.22 9.33
CA LYS A 230 -8.41 9.11 10.49
C LYS A 230 -7.98 8.36 11.75
N GLY A 231 -7.17 9.00 12.59
CA GLY A 231 -6.75 8.50 13.89
C GLY A 231 -5.52 9.25 14.43
N ASN A 232 -5.13 8.98 15.68
CA ASN A 232 -4.00 9.67 16.31
C ASN A 232 -2.70 8.87 16.25
N TYR A 233 -2.78 7.55 16.09
CA TYR A 233 -1.62 6.68 16.11
C TYR A 233 -1.81 5.47 15.22
N LEU A 234 -0.82 5.22 14.37
CA LEU A 234 -0.67 4.01 13.56
C LEU A 234 0.70 3.41 13.84
N GLY A 235 0.73 2.27 14.54
CA GLY A 235 1.94 1.49 14.80
C GLY A 235 1.97 0.27 13.90
N LEU A 236 2.88 0.23 12.94
CA LEU A 236 3.09 -0.91 12.04
C LEU A 236 4.50 -1.45 12.26
N ASP A 237 4.60 -2.68 12.76
CA ASP A 237 5.89 -3.32 13.01
C ASP A 237 5.92 -4.78 12.56
N ASN A 238 6.96 -5.14 11.82
CA ASN A 238 7.20 -6.50 11.34
C ASN A 238 6.01 -7.05 10.53
N LEU A 239 5.65 -6.35 9.46
CA LEU A 239 4.54 -6.74 8.58
C LEU A 239 5.06 -7.37 7.29
N ARG A 240 4.40 -8.43 6.84
CA ARG A 240 4.78 -9.18 5.64
C ARG A 240 3.61 -9.26 4.66
N PHE A 241 3.83 -8.87 3.41
CA PHE A 241 2.86 -9.00 2.32
C PHE A 241 3.45 -9.91 1.24
N ILE A 242 2.89 -11.10 1.07
CA ILE A 242 3.42 -12.14 0.17
C ILE A 242 2.39 -12.47 -0.90
N ASN A 243 2.76 -12.24 -2.16
CA ASN A 243 1.90 -12.47 -3.33
C ASN A 243 0.53 -11.77 -3.22
N CYS A 244 0.49 -10.59 -2.62
CA CYS A 244 -0.72 -9.79 -2.54
C CYS A 244 -0.96 -9.03 -3.86
N LYS A 245 -2.24 -8.74 -4.16
CA LYS A 245 -2.67 -8.01 -5.34
C LYS A 245 -3.66 -6.91 -4.97
N SER A 246 -3.46 -5.74 -5.56
CA SER A 246 -4.31 -4.56 -5.43
C SER A 246 -4.13 -3.59 -6.59
N TYR A 247 -5.23 -3.07 -7.16
CA TYR A 247 -5.13 -2.04 -8.20
C TYR A 247 -4.73 -0.65 -7.66
N SER A 248 -4.91 -0.39 -6.36
CA SER A 248 -4.54 0.90 -5.75
C SER A 248 -3.26 0.83 -4.92
N GLY A 249 -3.00 -0.23 -4.17
CA GLY A 249 -1.77 -0.27 -3.38
C GLY A 249 -1.82 -1.03 -2.07
N ILE A 250 -0.82 -0.79 -1.22
CA ILE A 250 -0.76 -1.40 0.11
C ILE A 250 -1.31 -0.45 1.18
N PHE A 251 -0.74 0.74 1.31
CA PHE A 251 -1.10 1.69 2.39
C PHE A 251 -1.74 2.95 1.82
N LEU A 252 -2.92 3.31 2.34
CA LEU A 252 -3.51 4.64 2.24
C LEU A 252 -3.55 5.27 3.62
N ILE A 253 -2.83 6.36 3.81
CA ILE A 253 -2.73 7.08 5.07
C ILE A 253 -3.16 8.53 4.82
N SER A 254 -4.39 8.88 5.18
CA SER A 254 -4.96 10.17 4.78
C SER A 254 -4.78 11.28 5.82
N ASN A 255 -4.94 11.00 7.11
CA ASN A 255 -4.93 12.05 8.14
C ASN A 255 -4.49 11.50 9.49
N THR A 256 -3.33 11.94 9.98
CA THR A 256 -2.93 11.74 11.38
C THR A 256 -2.43 13.07 11.96
N SER A 257 -2.45 13.18 13.29
CA SER A 257 -2.03 14.40 13.99
C SER A 257 -0.58 14.35 14.47
N GLY A 258 0.19 13.30 14.13
CA GLY A 258 1.53 13.07 14.69
C GLY A 258 2.53 12.49 13.69
N GLU A 259 3.79 12.37 14.13
CA GLU A 259 4.81 11.63 13.38
C GLU A 259 4.44 10.14 13.34
N MET A 260 4.51 9.56 12.15
CA MET A 260 4.26 8.13 11.95
C MET A 260 5.58 7.37 11.83
N GLU A 261 5.66 6.22 12.50
CA GLU A 261 6.79 5.31 12.39
C GLU A 261 6.32 3.93 11.93
N ILE A 262 6.95 3.44 10.87
CA ILE A 262 6.70 2.13 10.26
C ILE A 262 8.01 1.36 10.26
N ASN A 263 8.00 0.17 10.84
CA ASN A 263 9.21 -0.62 11.05
C ASN A 263 9.09 -2.02 10.43
N ASN A 264 10.18 -2.50 9.83
CA ASN A 264 10.34 -3.89 9.40
C ASN A 264 9.23 -4.36 8.45
N ILE A 265 9.06 -3.67 7.32
CA ILE A 265 8.05 -4.04 6.32
C ILE A 265 8.69 -4.88 5.23
N TYR A 266 8.13 -6.05 4.96
CA TYR A 266 8.57 -6.96 3.90
C TYR A 266 7.46 -7.19 2.88
N ILE A 267 7.73 -6.90 1.62
CA ILE A 267 6.80 -7.05 0.51
C ILE A 267 7.47 -7.92 -0.57
N ASP A 268 6.87 -9.07 -0.90
CA ASP A 268 7.35 -9.97 -1.95
C ASP A 268 6.22 -10.32 -2.92
N GLY A 269 6.45 -10.09 -4.21
CA GLY A 269 5.52 -10.48 -5.25
C GLY A 269 4.24 -9.65 -5.29
N PHE A 270 4.24 -8.42 -4.77
CA PHE A 270 3.08 -7.54 -4.86
C PHE A 270 2.76 -7.23 -6.33
N ASN A 271 1.53 -7.49 -6.75
CA ASN A 271 1.06 -7.34 -8.14
C ASN A 271 1.96 -8.04 -9.18
N LYS A 272 2.70 -9.06 -8.77
CA LYS A 272 3.60 -9.80 -9.68
C LYS A 272 2.82 -10.34 -10.88
N ASN A 273 3.37 -10.12 -12.07
CA ASN A 273 2.80 -10.46 -13.38
C ASN A 273 1.61 -9.60 -13.83
N MET A 274 1.30 -8.48 -13.17
CA MET A 274 0.43 -7.48 -13.78
C MET A 274 1.19 -6.77 -14.89
N ALA A 275 0.64 -6.82 -16.11
CA ALA A 275 1.29 -6.23 -17.27
C ALA A 275 1.21 -4.70 -17.21
N ASN A 276 2.20 -4.02 -17.80
CA ASN A 276 2.26 -2.55 -17.87
C ASN A 276 0.97 -1.88 -18.36
N MET A 277 0.18 -2.57 -19.20
CA MET A 277 -1.07 -2.05 -19.79
C MET A 277 -2.28 -2.09 -18.83
N ASP A 278 -2.21 -2.80 -17.70
CA ASP A 278 -3.28 -2.78 -16.70
C ASP A 278 -3.21 -1.51 -15.80
N PHE A 279 -2.09 -0.77 -15.85
CA PHE A 279 -1.90 0.47 -15.09
C PHE A 279 -2.22 1.75 -15.89
N THR A 280 -2.63 1.63 -17.17
CA THR A 280 -2.69 2.75 -18.12
C THR A 280 -4.08 3.36 -18.37
N THR A 281 -4.99 3.36 -17.39
CA THR A 281 -6.10 4.33 -17.47
C THR A 281 -5.56 5.73 -17.23
N GLU A 282 -5.54 6.54 -18.29
CA GLU A 282 -4.96 7.88 -18.38
C GLU A 282 -5.23 8.77 -17.14
N ILE A 283 -4.16 9.15 -16.45
CA ILE A 283 -4.10 10.15 -15.36
C ILE A 283 -4.19 11.57 -15.97
N LEU A 284 -5.06 11.78 -16.96
CA LEU A 284 -5.21 13.06 -17.64
C LEU A 284 -6.62 13.58 -17.37
N ASN A 285 -6.76 14.37 -16.29
CA ASN A 285 -7.99 15.06 -15.83
C ASN A 285 -8.87 14.33 -14.82
N VAL A 286 -8.30 13.75 -13.76
CA VAL A 286 -9.10 13.27 -12.62
C VAL A 286 -9.12 14.36 -11.55
N ASP A 287 -10.30 14.86 -11.20
CA ASP A 287 -10.49 15.85 -10.13
C ASP A 287 -9.98 15.31 -8.79
N TYR A 288 -9.41 16.17 -7.95
CA TYR A 288 -8.82 15.83 -6.64
C TYR A 288 -9.76 15.00 -5.72
N LEU A 289 -11.08 15.17 -5.88
CA LEU A 289 -12.08 14.40 -5.14
C LEU A 289 -12.12 12.93 -5.60
N ASP A 290 -11.97 12.65 -6.90
CA ASP A 290 -11.94 11.28 -7.43
C ASP A 290 -10.66 10.52 -7.04
N LEU A 291 -9.57 11.25 -6.75
CA LEU A 291 -8.34 10.73 -6.15
C LEU A 291 -8.57 10.19 -4.73
N ILE A 292 -9.39 10.90 -3.93
CA ILE A 292 -9.72 10.51 -2.55
C ILE A 292 -10.81 9.43 -2.53
N TYR A 293 -11.75 9.46 -3.48
CA TYR A 293 -12.87 8.51 -3.54
C TYR A 293 -12.59 7.21 -4.33
N GLY A 294 -11.35 7.00 -4.79
CA GLY A 294 -10.88 5.67 -5.20
C GLY A 294 -11.03 5.33 -6.69
N TYR A 295 -11.11 6.32 -7.58
CA TYR A 295 -11.20 6.06 -9.03
C TYR A 295 -9.85 5.98 -9.74
N LEU A 296 -8.74 6.22 -9.04
CA LEU A 296 -7.39 6.07 -9.59
C LEU A 296 -6.76 4.75 -9.19
N ASN A 297 -6.63 3.85 -10.17
CA ASN A 297 -5.90 2.59 -10.09
C ASN A 297 -4.38 2.81 -10.18
N ILE A 298 -3.84 3.65 -9.29
CA ILE A 298 -2.40 3.86 -9.19
C ILE A 298 -1.83 2.87 -8.19
N SER A 299 -1.38 1.70 -8.64
CA SER A 299 -0.72 0.72 -7.77
C SER A 299 0.52 1.30 -7.09
N THR A 300 0.39 1.75 -5.84
CA THR A 300 1.47 2.32 -5.03
C THR A 300 1.73 1.54 -3.74
N ILE A 301 2.93 1.61 -3.16
CA ILE A 301 3.14 1.06 -1.82
C ILE A 301 2.53 1.98 -0.78
N PHE A 302 2.79 3.29 -0.89
CA PHE A 302 2.29 4.31 0.01
C PHE A 302 1.54 5.39 -0.76
N PHE A 303 0.30 5.64 -0.35
CA PHE A 303 -0.45 6.84 -0.69
C PHE A 303 -0.64 7.67 0.57
N TYR A 304 -0.23 8.93 0.52
CA TYR A 304 -0.16 9.76 1.71
C TYR A 304 -0.87 11.11 1.54
N GLY A 305 -1.86 11.31 2.40
CA GLY A 305 -2.73 12.48 2.46
C GLY A 305 -2.07 13.66 3.16
N LYS A 306 -2.31 13.79 4.48
CA LYS A 306 -1.99 14.94 5.32
C LYS A 306 -1.30 14.48 6.62
N ASN A 307 0.02 14.67 6.73
CA ASN A 307 0.77 14.64 8.00
C ASN A 307 2.05 15.48 7.90
N SER A 308 2.67 15.74 9.04
CA SER A 308 3.96 16.45 9.11
C SER A 308 5.14 15.58 8.68
N ALA A 309 5.21 14.30 9.08
CA ALA A 309 6.36 13.44 8.76
C ALA A 309 6.05 11.93 8.84
N LEU A 310 6.76 11.15 8.00
CA LEU A 310 6.72 9.68 7.97
C LEU A 310 8.15 9.11 8.07
N LYS A 311 8.39 8.24 9.05
CA LYS A 311 9.64 7.50 9.23
C LYS A 311 9.43 6.03 8.91
N ILE A 312 10.23 5.50 7.98
CA ILE A 312 10.21 4.09 7.57
C ILE A 312 11.60 3.51 7.82
N ASN A 313 11.68 2.48 8.65
CA ASN A 313 12.93 1.77 8.91
C ASN A 313 12.81 0.31 8.44
N ASN A 314 13.83 -0.19 7.76
CA ASN A 314 13.91 -1.57 7.27
C ASN A 314 12.75 -1.96 6.33
N LEU A 315 12.52 -1.18 5.27
CA LEU A 315 11.59 -1.54 4.19
C LEU A 315 12.29 -2.46 3.18
N THR A 316 11.73 -3.63 2.93
CA THR A 316 12.17 -4.55 1.88
C THR A 316 11.05 -4.77 0.87
N ILE A 317 11.29 -4.45 -0.40
CA ILE A 317 10.36 -4.69 -1.51
C ILE A 317 11.08 -5.52 -2.57
N VAL A 318 10.56 -6.71 -2.85
CA VAL A 318 11.17 -7.63 -3.81
C VAL A 318 10.17 -8.21 -4.81
N ASN A 319 10.62 -8.47 -6.03
CA ASN A 319 9.88 -9.17 -7.08
C ASN A 319 8.47 -8.59 -7.37
N SER A 320 8.28 -7.29 -7.14
CA SER A 320 6.97 -6.64 -7.19
C SER A 320 6.80 -5.83 -8.47
N SER A 321 5.56 -5.59 -8.86
CA SER A 321 5.20 -4.73 -9.99
C SER A 321 4.34 -3.58 -9.47
N LEU A 322 4.78 -2.34 -9.66
CA LEU A 322 4.11 -1.16 -9.13
C LEU A 322 4.14 -0.01 -10.13
N TYR A 323 3.17 0.90 -10.02
CA TYR A 323 3.17 2.12 -10.82
C TYR A 323 4.17 3.13 -10.27
N THR A 324 4.13 3.37 -8.96
CA THR A 324 5.07 4.22 -8.21
C THR A 324 5.28 3.65 -6.81
N GLY A 325 6.40 3.98 -6.15
CA GLY A 325 6.62 3.59 -4.75
C GLY A 325 5.80 4.44 -3.78
N PHE A 326 5.79 5.75 -4.02
CA PHE A 326 5.11 6.76 -3.21
C PHE A 326 4.22 7.66 -4.07
N VAL A 327 3.06 8.00 -3.52
CA VAL A 327 2.19 9.10 -3.96
C VAL A 327 1.89 9.94 -2.72
N THR A 328 2.08 11.24 -2.82
CA THR A 328 1.72 12.21 -1.78
C THR A 328 0.71 13.19 -2.37
N THR A 329 -0.18 13.74 -1.54
CA THR A 329 -1.11 14.82 -1.94
C THR A 329 -0.86 16.12 -1.16
N THR A 330 0.03 16.10 -0.17
CA THR A 330 0.48 17.29 0.57
C THR A 330 1.98 17.27 0.77
N ASP A 331 2.50 18.42 1.18
CA ASP A 331 3.88 18.57 1.66
C ASP A 331 4.11 17.63 2.84
N ILE A 332 5.20 16.86 2.80
CA ILE A 332 5.54 15.88 3.83
C ILE A 332 7.04 15.58 3.84
N ASP A 333 7.59 15.43 5.04
CA ASP A 333 8.93 14.87 5.26
C ASP A 333 8.89 13.34 5.39
N ILE A 334 9.41 12.65 4.38
CA ILE A 334 9.55 11.19 4.38
C ILE A 334 11.02 10.82 4.66
N LYS A 335 11.26 10.00 5.66
CA LYS A 335 12.57 9.44 5.98
C LYS A 335 12.56 7.92 5.82
N ILE A 336 13.48 7.38 5.02
CA ILE A 336 13.63 5.94 4.78
C ILE A 336 15.04 5.53 5.20
N THR A 337 15.17 4.49 6.02
CA THR A 337 16.48 3.99 6.47
C THR A 337 16.62 2.48 6.30
N ASN A 338 17.86 2.02 6.07
CA ASN A 338 18.23 0.60 6.12
C ASN A 338 17.37 -0.30 5.22
N SER A 339 17.00 0.19 4.03
CA SER A 339 15.99 -0.44 3.19
C SER A 339 16.58 -1.14 1.96
N LYS A 340 15.80 -2.06 1.37
CA LYS A 340 16.20 -2.83 0.19
C LYS A 340 15.06 -2.93 -0.83
N ILE A 341 15.25 -2.34 -2.00
CA ILE A 341 14.27 -2.32 -3.10
C ILE A 341 14.93 -3.07 -4.26
N ASP A 342 14.52 -4.33 -4.48
CA ASP A 342 15.27 -5.28 -5.30
C ASP A 342 14.40 -6.05 -6.30
N ASN A 343 14.82 -6.09 -7.57
CA ASN A 343 14.16 -6.85 -8.64
C ASN A 343 12.68 -6.47 -8.85
N ASN A 344 12.37 -5.17 -8.86
CA ASN A 344 11.00 -4.68 -9.08
C ASN A 344 10.81 -4.12 -10.49
N LEU A 345 9.59 -4.21 -11.00
CA LEU A 345 9.13 -3.46 -12.16
C LEU A 345 8.34 -2.24 -11.69
N ILE A 346 8.87 -1.05 -11.94
CA ILE A 346 8.33 0.23 -11.46
C ILE A 346 7.98 1.07 -12.68
N PHE A 347 6.70 1.21 -13.02
CA PHE A 347 6.31 1.84 -14.28
C PHE A 347 6.82 3.27 -14.42
N ASN A 348 6.58 4.14 -13.42
CA ASN A 348 7.16 5.47 -13.35
C ASN A 348 8.51 5.43 -12.62
N SER A 349 8.46 5.67 -11.32
CA SER A 349 9.63 5.77 -10.46
C SER A 349 9.25 5.40 -9.03
N PHE A 350 10.25 5.08 -8.21
CA PHE A 350 9.99 4.85 -6.79
C PHE A 350 9.48 6.12 -6.09
N ILE A 351 10.04 7.27 -6.47
CA ILE A 351 9.64 8.62 -6.07
C ILE A 351 9.17 9.35 -7.32
N TYR A 352 7.85 9.53 -7.45
CA TYR A 352 7.23 10.22 -8.57
C TYR A 352 6.77 11.62 -8.15
N LEU A 353 7.27 12.64 -8.83
CA LEU A 353 6.96 14.04 -8.56
C LEU A 353 6.27 14.65 -9.79
N ASP A 354 4.99 14.93 -9.65
CA ASP A 354 4.11 15.52 -10.66
C ASP A 354 3.10 16.36 -9.87
N ASP A 355 3.12 17.69 -10.06
CA ASP A 355 2.26 18.72 -9.43
C ASP A 355 2.83 19.50 -8.21
N TYR A 356 2.00 20.39 -7.64
CA TYR A 356 2.28 21.46 -6.68
C TYR A 356 2.71 21.02 -5.25
N ILE A 357 3.30 19.82 -5.12
CA ILE A 357 3.51 19.18 -3.83
C ILE A 357 4.99 19.25 -3.43
N ARG A 358 5.28 19.83 -2.25
CA ARG A 358 6.62 19.96 -1.66
C ARG A 358 6.89 18.80 -0.70
N SER A 359 6.97 17.58 -1.21
CA SER A 359 7.40 16.44 -0.39
C SER A 359 8.93 16.34 -0.38
N LYS A 360 9.51 16.04 0.78
CA LYS A 360 10.95 15.86 0.98
C LYS A 360 11.25 14.39 1.28
N TYR A 361 12.22 13.82 0.57
CA TYR A 361 12.66 12.45 0.80
C TYR A 361 14.09 12.42 1.34
N ASN A 362 14.28 11.86 2.54
CA ASN A 362 15.58 11.63 3.16
C ASN A 362 15.84 10.12 3.27
N ILE A 363 16.69 9.57 2.39
CA ILE A 363 16.91 8.13 2.24
C ILE A 363 18.34 7.78 2.64
N PHE A 364 18.49 6.87 3.59
CA PHE A 364 19.77 6.51 4.20
C PHE A 364 20.03 5.01 4.13
N ASN A 365 21.27 4.62 3.86
CA ASN A 365 21.74 3.23 3.90
C ASN A 365 20.77 2.27 3.17
N THR A 366 20.36 2.64 1.95
CA THR A 366 19.33 1.92 1.20
C THR A 366 19.91 1.40 -0.10
N THR A 367 19.61 0.14 -0.42
CA THR A 367 20.03 -0.49 -1.68
C THR A 367 18.86 -0.57 -2.65
N PHE A 368 19.05 0.00 -3.83
CA PHE A 368 18.19 -0.15 -5.00
C PHE A 368 18.90 -1.05 -6.01
N ASN A 369 18.44 -2.30 -6.16
CA ASN A 369 19.11 -3.28 -7.01
C ASN A 369 18.18 -3.84 -8.08
N SER A 370 18.64 -3.86 -9.33
CA SER A 370 17.97 -4.58 -10.43
C SER A 370 16.51 -4.18 -10.65
N ASN A 371 16.15 -2.92 -10.37
CA ASN A 371 14.81 -2.41 -10.65
C ASN A 371 14.72 -1.93 -12.10
N ILE A 372 13.57 -2.15 -12.74
CA ILE A 372 13.30 -1.75 -14.12
C ILE A 372 12.18 -0.73 -14.11
N GLY A 373 12.32 0.38 -14.84
CA GLY A 373 11.23 1.35 -15.00
C GLY A 373 11.26 2.11 -16.31
N MET A 374 10.30 3.00 -16.55
CA MET A 374 10.22 3.72 -17.83
C MET A 374 11.27 4.82 -17.93
N THR A 375 11.34 5.70 -16.92
CA THR A 375 12.26 6.85 -16.83
C THR A 375 12.58 7.11 -15.38
N GLY A 376 13.84 7.38 -15.03
CA GLY A 376 14.19 7.76 -13.66
C GLY A 376 13.72 6.75 -12.63
N VAL A 377 14.18 5.50 -12.69
CA VAL A 377 13.60 4.36 -11.92
C VAL A 377 13.45 4.67 -10.43
N ILE A 378 14.34 5.49 -9.87
CA ILE A 378 14.27 5.90 -8.47
C ILE A 378 13.54 7.23 -8.32
N MET A 379 13.91 8.23 -9.11
CA MET A 379 13.32 9.57 -9.02
C MET A 379 12.96 10.11 -10.38
N GLN A 380 11.72 10.55 -10.51
CA GLN A 380 11.20 11.17 -11.72
C GLN A 380 10.48 12.47 -11.37
N ASN A 381 10.82 13.55 -12.07
CA ASN A 381 10.22 14.87 -11.88
C ASN A 381 9.90 15.52 -13.24
N ARG A 382 8.61 15.59 -13.59
CA ARG A 382 8.17 16.06 -14.92
C ARG A 382 7.67 17.50 -14.93
N LYS A 383 6.98 17.93 -13.88
CA LYS A 383 6.29 19.21 -13.81
C LYS A 383 6.39 19.76 -12.40
N SER A 384 6.89 20.99 -12.28
CA SER A 384 6.67 21.79 -11.09
C SER A 384 6.68 23.27 -11.46
N TYR A 385 5.58 23.95 -11.14
CA TYR A 385 5.43 25.39 -11.28
C TYR A 385 6.03 26.17 -10.10
N TYR A 386 6.40 25.48 -9.01
CA TYR A 386 6.94 26.04 -7.77
C TYR A 386 7.87 25.01 -7.10
N TYR A 387 9.09 24.88 -7.61
CA TYR A 387 10.16 24.25 -6.83
C TYR A 387 10.75 25.36 -5.96
N ASP A 388 10.12 25.63 -4.81
CA ASP A 388 10.93 26.06 -3.66
C ASP A 388 11.74 24.81 -3.28
N SER A 389 13.04 24.91 -3.49
CA SER A 389 14.03 23.86 -3.31
C SER A 389 14.00 23.24 -1.92
N GLU A 390 13.24 22.16 -1.73
CA GLU A 390 13.31 21.35 -0.52
C GLU A 390 14.00 20.01 -0.82
N LEU A 391 15.16 19.84 -0.18
CA LEU A 391 16.23 18.89 -0.53
C LEU A 391 15.77 17.43 -0.46
N HIS A 392 15.75 16.73 -1.59
CA HIS A 392 15.84 15.27 -1.59
C HIS A 392 17.27 14.87 -1.23
N TYR A 393 17.44 14.01 -0.25
CA TYR A 393 18.74 13.70 0.31
C TYR A 393 18.93 12.19 0.40
N PHE A 394 19.91 11.68 -0.35
CA PHE A 394 20.30 10.29 -0.38
C PHE A 394 21.69 10.17 0.23
N GLU A 395 21.85 9.36 1.28
CA GLU A 395 23.15 9.15 1.93
C GLU A 395 23.46 7.66 2.08
N GLN A 396 24.69 7.28 1.73
CA GLN A 396 25.17 5.89 1.82
C GLN A 396 24.27 4.89 1.08
N CYS A 397 23.65 5.33 -0.02
CA CYS A 397 22.79 4.48 -0.83
C CYS A 397 23.57 3.75 -1.93
N ILE A 398 23.10 2.57 -2.32
CA ILE A 398 23.69 1.79 -3.42
C ILE A 398 22.65 1.63 -4.52
N PHE A 399 22.97 2.15 -5.70
CA PHE A 399 22.17 2.03 -6.93
C PHE A 399 22.88 1.05 -7.86
N LYS A 400 22.38 -0.18 -7.93
CA LYS A 400 23.04 -1.26 -8.67
C LYS A 400 22.12 -1.88 -9.72
N ASN A 401 22.61 -2.04 -10.95
CA ASN A 401 21.92 -2.75 -12.03
C ASN A 401 20.49 -2.24 -12.33
N ASN A 402 20.15 -1.00 -11.97
CA ASN A 402 18.82 -0.46 -12.27
C ASN A 402 18.76 -0.08 -13.76
N ARG A 403 17.60 -0.26 -14.38
CA ARG A 403 17.40 -0.03 -15.81
C ARG A 403 16.17 0.83 -16.08
N ALA A 404 16.37 2.01 -16.62
CA ALA A 404 15.30 2.74 -17.29
C ALA A 404 15.15 2.20 -18.73
N ILE A 405 13.93 2.12 -19.24
CA ILE A 405 13.67 1.80 -20.65
C ILE A 405 14.09 2.99 -21.50
N LYS A 406 13.70 4.22 -21.11
CA LYS A 406 14.00 5.46 -21.83
C LYS A 406 15.13 6.22 -21.15
N ASN A 407 14.83 7.32 -20.47
CA ASN A 407 15.81 8.30 -20.01
C ASN A 407 16.08 8.21 -18.51
N GLY A 408 17.32 8.44 -18.12
CA GLY A 408 17.74 8.59 -16.73
C GLY A 408 17.64 7.28 -15.95
N GLY A 409 18.70 6.48 -15.93
CA GLY A 409 18.67 5.15 -15.30
C GLY A 409 18.26 5.18 -13.82
N ILE A 410 18.64 6.24 -13.11
CA ILE A 410 18.25 6.50 -11.71
C ILE A 410 17.34 7.72 -11.62
N ILE A 411 17.69 8.80 -12.31
CA ILE A 411 17.06 10.12 -12.18
C ILE A 411 16.63 10.64 -13.53
N PHE A 412 15.37 11.06 -13.63
CA PHE A 412 14.86 11.83 -14.75
C PHE A 412 14.22 13.12 -14.24
N SER A 413 14.68 14.28 -14.71
CA SER A 413 14.09 15.56 -14.34
C SER A 413 13.96 16.55 -15.50
N LEU A 414 12.79 17.14 -15.67
CA LEU A 414 12.58 18.27 -16.59
C LEU A 414 12.61 19.64 -15.90
N VAL A 415 12.78 19.65 -14.57
CA VAL A 415 12.86 20.85 -13.72
C VAL A 415 14.15 20.86 -12.90
N ASP A 416 14.41 21.98 -12.23
CA ASP A 416 15.58 22.15 -11.38
C ASP A 416 15.51 21.22 -10.16
N VAL A 417 16.48 20.31 -10.03
CA VAL A 417 16.65 19.45 -8.86
C VAL A 417 18.05 19.60 -8.26
N SER A 418 18.72 20.74 -8.50
CA SER A 418 20.09 21.01 -8.06
C SER A 418 20.29 21.06 -6.55
N ASP A 419 19.20 21.14 -5.79
CA ASP A 419 19.22 21.02 -4.33
C ASP A 419 19.02 19.60 -3.83
N SER A 420 18.81 18.63 -4.73
CA SER A 420 18.89 17.22 -4.35
C SER A 420 20.35 16.79 -4.20
N ILE A 421 20.65 15.99 -3.18
CA ILE A 421 22.02 15.58 -2.83
C ILE A 421 22.12 14.06 -2.77
N PHE A 422 23.14 13.52 -3.42
CA PHE A 422 23.57 12.12 -3.32
C PHE A 422 24.94 12.10 -2.66
N LYS A 423 24.95 11.83 -1.35
CA LYS A 423 26.14 11.82 -0.52
C LYS A 423 26.62 10.40 -0.25
N ASP A 424 27.90 10.13 -0.46
CA ASP A 424 28.55 8.84 -0.21
C ASP A 424 27.78 7.67 -0.84
N CYS A 425 27.17 7.91 -2.01
CA CYS A 425 26.35 6.94 -2.73
C CYS A 425 27.16 6.23 -3.82
N LYS A 426 26.80 4.97 -4.11
CA LYS A 426 27.45 4.15 -5.15
C LYS A 426 26.51 3.89 -6.33
N PHE A 427 27.04 4.00 -7.54
CA PHE A 427 26.33 3.82 -8.80
C PHE A 427 27.04 2.75 -9.63
N ILE A 428 26.43 1.57 -9.74
CA ILE A 428 27.07 0.38 -10.27
C ILE A 428 26.20 -0.21 -11.38
N ASN A 429 26.69 -0.18 -12.62
CA ASN A 429 26.06 -0.83 -13.76
C ASN A 429 24.60 -0.43 -14.03
N ASN A 430 24.20 0.80 -13.69
CA ASN A 430 22.89 1.30 -14.07
C ASN A 430 22.84 1.56 -15.58
N ASN A 431 21.65 1.55 -16.17
CA ASN A 431 21.50 1.75 -17.61
C ASN A 431 20.16 2.38 -18.01
N ALA A 432 20.14 3.00 -19.18
CA ALA A 432 19.00 3.67 -19.80
C ALA A 432 19.22 3.73 -21.32
N GLU A 433 18.21 4.05 -22.13
CA GLU A 433 18.47 4.47 -23.53
C GLU A 433 19.35 5.72 -23.57
N ALA A 434 19.06 6.70 -22.69
CA ALA A 434 19.83 7.93 -22.53
C ALA A 434 20.11 8.25 -21.05
N GLY A 435 21.38 8.51 -20.71
CA GLY A 435 21.79 8.88 -19.36
C GLY A 435 21.67 7.71 -18.38
N SER A 436 22.71 6.89 -18.26
CA SER A 436 22.67 5.68 -17.43
C SER A 436 22.47 5.95 -15.92
N VAL A 437 22.77 7.17 -15.47
CA VAL A 437 22.51 7.66 -14.11
C VAL A 437 21.45 8.74 -14.14
N SER A 438 21.70 9.83 -14.87
CA SER A 438 20.88 11.03 -14.82
C SER A 438 20.54 11.55 -16.21
N PHE A 439 19.28 11.95 -16.38
CA PHE A 439 18.83 12.78 -17.48
C PHE A 439 18.16 14.03 -16.92
N THR A 440 18.64 15.21 -17.31
CA THR A 440 18.03 16.49 -16.91
C THR A 440 17.79 17.42 -18.09
N LYS A 441 16.87 18.39 -17.95
CA LYS A 441 16.66 19.39 -19.01
C LYS A 441 17.90 20.28 -19.24
N LYS A 442 18.65 20.58 -18.19
CA LYS A 442 19.91 21.35 -18.23
C LYS A 442 20.87 20.80 -17.20
N LYS A 443 22.16 20.95 -17.44
CA LYS A 443 23.24 20.56 -16.53
C LYS A 443 23.10 21.24 -15.17
N ILE A 444 22.74 22.52 -15.16
CA ILE A 444 22.50 23.27 -13.91
C ILE A 444 21.33 22.73 -13.08
N TYR A 445 20.46 21.89 -13.64
CA TYR A 445 19.35 21.27 -12.93
C TYR A 445 19.72 19.93 -12.31
N GLU A 446 20.94 19.43 -12.52
CA GLU A 446 21.39 18.16 -11.96
C GLU A 446 21.59 18.23 -10.46
N PRO A 447 21.31 17.11 -9.75
CA PRO A 447 21.58 17.01 -8.33
C PRO A 447 23.09 17.06 -8.04
N LYS A 448 23.43 17.34 -6.78
CA LYS A 448 24.81 17.34 -6.30
C LYS A 448 25.23 15.93 -5.90
N PHE A 449 26.37 15.47 -6.41
CA PHE A 449 27.02 14.22 -6.01
C PHE A 449 28.23 14.53 -5.14
N ILE A 450 28.27 13.99 -3.93
CA ILE A 450 29.31 14.28 -2.94
C ILE A 450 29.84 12.96 -2.37
N PRO A 451 31.08 12.55 -2.64
CA PRO A 451 32.04 13.16 -3.57
C PRO A 451 31.56 13.08 -5.03
N ASP A 452 32.30 13.73 -5.94
CA ASP A 452 32.05 13.61 -7.37
C ASP A 452 31.98 12.13 -7.78
N ILE A 453 30.91 11.74 -8.45
CA ILE A 453 30.65 10.36 -8.88
C ILE A 453 31.80 9.76 -9.69
N TYR A 454 32.54 10.58 -10.45
CA TYR A 454 33.68 10.11 -11.25
C TYR A 454 34.95 9.89 -10.42
N SER A 455 35.00 10.42 -9.20
CA SER A 455 36.17 10.32 -8.32
C SER A 455 36.22 9.02 -7.51
N ASP A 456 35.09 8.34 -7.35
CA ASP A 456 35.00 7.09 -6.59
C ASP A 456 35.17 5.87 -7.53
N PRO A 457 36.24 5.07 -7.39
CA PRO A 457 36.50 3.91 -8.24
C PRO A 457 35.49 2.76 -8.06
N ASP A 458 34.70 2.76 -6.99
CA ASP A 458 33.65 1.77 -6.79
C ASP A 458 32.42 2.04 -7.68
N ASN A 459 32.34 3.23 -8.29
CA ASN A 459 31.31 3.53 -9.28
C ASN A 459 31.67 2.89 -10.62
N ILE A 460 30.74 2.08 -11.14
CA ILE A 460 30.85 1.45 -12.46
C ILE A 460 29.80 2.09 -13.35
N LEU A 461 30.19 3.17 -14.02
CA LEU A 461 29.31 3.99 -14.84
C LEU A 461 29.27 3.49 -16.28
N ASN A 462 28.08 3.23 -16.80
CA ASN A 462 27.89 2.82 -18.19
C ASN A 462 27.50 4.03 -19.06
N ASN A 463 27.69 3.91 -20.37
CA ASN A 463 26.99 4.77 -21.32
C ASN A 463 25.54 4.30 -21.48
N GLY A 464 24.66 5.19 -21.98
CA GLY A 464 23.33 4.79 -22.40
C GLY A 464 23.38 3.72 -23.50
N LEU A 465 22.34 2.89 -23.59
CA LEU A 465 22.21 1.81 -24.57
C LEU A 465 22.22 2.32 -26.01
N LEU A 466 21.62 3.49 -26.24
CA LEU A 466 21.51 4.11 -27.57
C LEU A 466 22.21 5.46 -27.62
N TYR A 467 22.15 6.25 -26.53
CA TYR A 467 22.56 7.65 -26.53
C TYR A 467 23.29 8.07 -25.24
N GLY A 468 24.44 8.73 -25.41
CA GLY A 468 25.11 9.54 -24.38
C GLY A 468 25.84 8.79 -23.26
N GLY A 469 26.52 9.55 -22.40
CA GLY A 469 27.24 9.07 -21.23
C GLY A 469 26.34 8.78 -20.01
N PRO A 470 26.92 8.67 -18.81
CA PRO A 470 26.16 8.49 -17.58
C PRO A 470 25.22 9.66 -17.26
N PHE A 471 25.59 10.85 -17.75
CA PHE A 471 24.85 12.10 -17.65
C PHE A 471 24.52 12.60 -19.04
N VAL A 472 23.26 12.96 -19.22
CA VAL A 472 22.73 13.47 -20.48
C VAL A 472 21.81 14.65 -20.18
N THR A 473 21.85 15.67 -21.04
CA THR A 473 20.87 16.77 -21.01
C THR A 473 20.06 16.86 -22.29
N ASN A 474 19.03 17.72 -22.29
CA ASN A 474 18.36 18.05 -23.54
C ASN A 474 19.37 18.67 -24.54
N PRO A 475 19.27 18.33 -25.83
CA PRO A 475 20.12 18.95 -26.84
C PRO A 475 19.97 20.47 -26.82
N ASN A 476 21.10 21.19 -26.86
CA ASN A 476 21.12 22.65 -26.80
C ASN A 476 21.90 23.29 -27.96
N ARG A 477 22.58 22.50 -28.78
CA ARG A 477 23.38 22.99 -29.91
C ARG A 477 23.33 22.04 -31.09
N VAL A 478 23.53 22.59 -32.29
CA VAL A 478 23.63 21.83 -33.55
C VAL A 478 25.06 21.91 -34.05
N LEU A 479 25.65 20.77 -34.38
CA LEU A 479 26.93 20.67 -35.07
C LEU A 479 26.71 20.10 -36.47
N CYS A 480 26.82 20.94 -37.49
CA CYS A 480 26.81 20.50 -38.87
C CYS A 480 28.24 20.36 -39.38
N ASN A 481 28.51 19.31 -40.16
CA ASN A 481 29.76 19.22 -40.91
C ASN A 481 29.88 20.46 -41.82
N PRO A 482 31.10 21.01 -41.99
CA PRO A 482 31.33 22.09 -42.94
C PRO A 482 30.87 21.64 -44.33
N ILE A 483 30.17 22.53 -45.04
CA ILE A 483 29.73 22.26 -46.42
C ILE A 483 30.99 22.18 -47.29
N GLU A 484 31.32 20.98 -47.75
CA GLU A 484 32.33 20.76 -48.78
C GLU A 484 31.64 20.42 -50.11
N PRO A 485 32.00 21.07 -51.23
CA PRO A 485 33.03 22.09 -51.39
C PRO A 485 32.54 23.53 -51.08
N LYS A 486 33.48 24.43 -50.76
CA LYS A 486 33.22 25.87 -50.51
C LYS A 486 32.59 26.63 -51.69
N PHE A 487 32.53 26.01 -52.87
CA PHE A 487 31.89 26.54 -54.08
C PHE A 487 30.79 25.59 -54.52
N ILE A 488 29.55 26.08 -54.57
CA ILE A 488 28.37 25.32 -54.95
C ILE A 488 27.89 25.87 -56.30
N ASN A 489 27.81 25.03 -57.31
CA ASN A 489 27.19 25.35 -58.59
C ASN A 489 25.70 24.96 -58.59
N SER A 490 24.92 25.55 -59.49
CA SER A 490 23.54 25.15 -59.70
C SER A 490 23.47 23.69 -60.15
N GLY A 491 22.77 22.85 -59.38
CA GLY A 491 22.64 21.41 -59.64
C GLY A 491 23.54 20.52 -58.77
N ASP A 492 24.41 21.09 -57.92
CA ASP A 492 25.25 20.32 -57.01
C ASP A 492 24.43 19.73 -55.85
N ASN A 493 24.65 18.45 -55.57
CA ASN A 493 24.10 17.78 -54.38
C ASN A 493 24.97 18.09 -53.16
N ILE A 494 24.44 18.89 -52.23
CA ILE A 494 25.10 19.19 -50.96
C ILE A 494 24.64 18.18 -49.91
N ASN A 495 25.58 17.42 -49.34
CA ASN A 495 25.29 16.54 -48.22
C ASN A 495 25.59 17.25 -46.90
N VAL A 496 24.56 17.83 -46.27
CA VAL A 496 24.68 18.45 -44.95
C VAL A 496 24.37 17.39 -43.89
N ASN A 497 25.37 16.97 -43.13
CA ASN A 497 25.15 16.11 -41.96
C ASN A 497 25.21 16.96 -40.70
N CYS A 498 24.10 17.04 -39.96
CA CYS A 498 24.00 17.75 -38.70
C CYS A 498 23.75 16.78 -37.54
N SER A 499 24.43 17.00 -36.42
CA SER A 499 24.21 16.31 -35.16
C SER A 499 23.68 17.30 -34.12
N LEU A 500 22.69 16.88 -33.34
CA LEU A 500 22.30 17.60 -32.14
C LEU A 500 23.20 17.16 -30.98
N LEU A 501 23.64 18.11 -30.17
CA LEU A 501 24.51 17.85 -29.02
C LEU A 501 23.89 18.43 -27.74
N ASP A 502 24.10 17.75 -26.63
CA ASP A 502 23.77 18.24 -25.29
C ASP A 502 24.94 19.01 -24.62
N GLU A 503 24.78 19.40 -23.36
CA GLU A 503 25.80 20.16 -22.60
C GLU A 503 27.06 19.35 -22.24
N TYR A 504 27.04 18.03 -22.48
CA TYR A 504 28.16 17.11 -22.33
C TYR A 504 28.73 16.67 -23.67
N ASP A 505 28.32 17.30 -24.76
CA ASP A 505 28.72 16.97 -26.13
C ASP A 505 28.26 15.57 -26.58
N ASN A 506 27.28 14.97 -25.90
CA ASN A 506 26.66 13.72 -26.33
C ASN A 506 25.87 13.96 -27.64
N LYS A 507 26.01 13.06 -28.62
CA LYS A 507 25.31 13.12 -29.91
C LYS A 507 23.91 12.54 -29.88
N TYR A 508 22.89 13.38 -29.95
CA TYR A 508 21.49 12.97 -29.99
C TYR A 508 21.13 12.39 -31.36
N ASN A 509 20.55 11.19 -31.37
CA ASN A 509 20.26 10.46 -32.61
C ASN A 509 18.83 10.69 -33.10
N LEU A 510 18.63 11.79 -33.83
CA LEU A 510 17.37 12.19 -34.43
C LEU A 510 16.71 11.14 -35.36
N LEU A 511 17.46 10.15 -35.85
CA LEU A 511 16.94 9.15 -36.80
C LEU A 511 16.29 7.94 -36.11
N LYS A 512 16.48 7.76 -34.80
CA LYS A 512 15.90 6.65 -34.02
C LYS A 512 14.76 7.07 -33.08
N ASP A 513 14.71 8.34 -32.68
CA ASP A 513 13.75 8.88 -31.70
C ASP A 513 12.39 9.46 -32.20
N PRO A 514 12.12 9.75 -33.49
CA PRO A 514 10.90 10.45 -33.87
C PRO A 514 9.63 9.58 -33.80
N GLU A 515 9.76 8.26 -33.60
CA GLU A 515 8.62 7.37 -33.36
C GLU A 515 8.23 7.25 -31.88
N THR A 516 9.08 7.73 -30.94
CA THR A 516 8.90 7.51 -29.48
C THR A 516 9.04 8.77 -28.62
N ALA A 517 9.62 9.85 -29.14
CA ALA A 517 9.70 11.13 -28.47
C ALA A 517 8.36 11.88 -28.60
N SER A 518 7.72 12.21 -27.48
CA SER A 518 6.60 13.14 -27.55
C SER A 518 7.14 14.53 -27.86
N ILE A 519 6.38 15.34 -28.59
CA ILE A 519 6.73 16.74 -28.89
C ILE A 519 6.95 17.58 -27.61
N LEU A 520 6.49 17.09 -26.46
CA LEU A 520 6.67 17.71 -25.14
C LEU A 520 8.06 17.41 -24.54
N ASP A 521 8.73 16.34 -24.97
CA ASP A 521 10.05 15.92 -24.47
C ASP A 521 11.21 16.59 -25.22
N VAL A 522 10.96 17.14 -26.40
CA VAL A 522 11.96 17.83 -27.24
C VAL A 522 11.60 19.31 -27.34
N VAL A 523 12.32 20.17 -26.62
CA VAL A 523 12.15 21.62 -26.75
C VAL A 523 12.82 22.09 -28.05
N PHE A 524 12.01 22.63 -28.96
CA PHE A 524 12.46 23.18 -30.25
C PHE A 524 13.63 24.15 -30.07
N LEU A 525 14.72 23.89 -30.78
CA LEU A 525 15.76 24.87 -31.04
C LEU A 525 15.16 25.96 -31.92
N LYS A 526 15.05 27.19 -31.40
CA LYS A 526 14.85 28.36 -32.25
C LYS A 526 16.18 28.61 -32.95
N LEU A 527 16.28 28.24 -34.23
CA LEU A 527 17.36 28.69 -35.10
C LEU A 527 17.29 30.23 -35.16
N GLN A 528 18.34 30.91 -34.67
CA GLN A 528 18.53 32.34 -34.87
C GLN A 528 19.27 32.59 -36.18
#